data_AF-A0A6M0K519-F1
#
_entry.id   AF-A0A6M0K519-F1
#
_cell.length_a   1.000
_cell.length_b   1.000
_cell.length_c   1.000
_cell.angle_alpha   90.00
_cell.angle_beta   90.00
_cell.angle_gamma   90.00
#
_symmetry.space_group_name_H-M   'P 1'
#
loop_
_entity.id
_entity.type
_entity.pdbx_description
1 polymer ?
#
loop_
_entity_poly.entity_id
_entity_poly.type
_entity_poly.pdbx_seq_one_letter_code
_entity_poly.pdbx_strand_id
1 'polypeptide(L)'
;FLDWIGFGGPILKSGDPIEQLKQVKYMDLVANAVMLNNVADMTEVISGIIDEGLPVTPELVSRLSPCTRDHIRRFGQYALDMDEHPAALHPRALPIFAATEK
;
A
#
# COMPACT_ATOMS: atom_id res chain seq x y z
N PHE A 1 10.30 4.16 -3.86
CA PHE A 1 9.43 3.35 -2.96
C PHE A 1 10.14 2.08 -2.50
N LEU A 2 10.75 1.31 -3.43
CA LEU A 2 11.60 0.16 -3.08
C LEU A 2 12.68 0.52 -2.05
N ASP A 3 13.34 1.66 -2.19
CA ASP A 3 14.34 2.12 -1.20
C ASP A 3 13.76 2.34 0.20
N TRP A 4 12.48 2.71 0.30
CA TRP A 4 11.80 2.96 1.57
C TRP A 4 11.39 1.65 2.27
N ILE A 5 10.98 0.63 1.51
CA ILE A 5 10.74 -0.72 2.05
C ILE A 5 12.04 -1.55 2.20
N GLY A 6 13.14 -1.08 1.61
CA GLY A 6 14.43 -1.78 1.59
C GLY A 6 14.97 -2.03 2.98
N PHE A 7 15.16 -3.31 3.31
CA PHE A 7 15.63 -3.76 4.62
C PHE A 7 17.16 -3.77 4.68
N GLY A 8 17.75 -3.09 5.67
CA GLY A 8 19.21 -3.16 5.93
C GLY A 8 20.12 -2.27 5.06
N GLY A 9 19.56 -1.30 4.32
CA GLY A 9 20.30 -0.34 3.50
C GLY A 9 20.54 -0.81 2.05
N PRO A 10 21.12 0.05 1.18
CA PRO A 10 21.29 -0.21 -0.25
C PRO A 10 22.38 -1.26 -0.57
N ILE A 11 22.94 -1.92 0.45
CA ILE A 11 24.11 -2.77 0.32
C ILE A 11 23.65 -4.16 -0.11
N LEU A 12 23.96 -4.52 -1.36
CA LEU A 12 23.84 -5.88 -1.88
C LEU A 12 24.77 -6.78 -1.07
N LYS A 13 24.18 -7.66 -0.23
CA LYS A 13 24.94 -8.55 0.66
C LYS A 13 25.74 -9.61 -0.10
N SER A 14 25.43 -9.82 -1.38
CA SER A 14 26.08 -10.78 -2.27
C SER A 14 26.35 -10.14 -3.63
N GLY A 15 27.53 -10.41 -4.19
CA GLY A 15 27.87 -10.08 -5.58
C GLY A 15 27.25 -11.03 -6.62
N ASP A 16 26.54 -12.07 -6.17
CA ASP A 16 25.85 -13.03 -7.05
C ASP A 16 24.62 -12.40 -7.73
N PRO A 17 24.57 -12.31 -9.07
CA PRO A 17 23.43 -11.77 -9.80
C PRO A 17 22.11 -12.47 -9.49
N ILE A 18 22.11 -13.76 -9.16
CA ILE A 18 20.89 -14.52 -8.87
C ILE A 18 20.29 -14.09 -7.53
N GLU A 19 21.12 -13.92 -6.50
CA GLU A 19 20.67 -13.46 -5.18
C GLU A 19 20.17 -12.01 -5.23
N GLN A 20 20.80 -11.15 -6.04
CA GLN A 20 20.32 -9.78 -6.28
C GLN A 20 18.96 -9.76 -6.96
N LEU A 21 18.75 -10.60 -7.97
CA LEU A 21 17.47 -10.71 -8.67
C LEU A 21 16.36 -11.19 -7.73
N LYS A 22 16.64 -12.17 -6.86
CA LYS A 22 15.68 -12.62 -5.84
C LYS A 22 15.29 -11.47 -4.92
N GLN A 23 16.27 -10.70 -4.43
CA GLN A 23 16.02 -9.57 -3.54
C GLN A 23 15.08 -8.54 -4.19
N VAL A 24 15.33 -8.15 -5.44
CA VAL A 24 14.45 -7.21 -6.17
C VAL A 24 13.04 -7.77 -6.29
N LYS A 25 12.87 -9.03 -6.71
CA LYS A 25 11.55 -9.66 -6.87
C LYS A 25 10.77 -9.74 -5.55
N TYR A 26 11.44 -10.06 -4.45
CA TYR A 26 10.79 -10.07 -3.13
C TYR A 26 10.37 -8.66 -2.70
N MET A 27 11.22 -7.65 -2.94
CA MET A 27 10.88 -6.26 -2.64
C MET A 27 9.71 -5.78 -3.50
N ASP A 28 9.65 -6.13 -4.78
CA ASP A 28 8.53 -5.81 -5.66
C ASP A 28 7.21 -6.42 -5.15
N LEU A 29 7.24 -7.67 -4.70
CA LEU A 29 6.07 -8.33 -4.11
C LEU A 29 5.57 -7.59 -2.87
N VAL A 30 6.46 -7.24 -1.95
CA VAL A 30 6.13 -6.51 -0.73
C VAL A 30 5.62 -5.10 -1.07
N ALA A 31 6.26 -4.43 -2.04
CA ALA A 31 5.83 -3.11 -2.50
C ALA A 31 4.38 -3.13 -3.00
N ASN A 32 4.06 -4.09 -3.86
CA ASN A 32 2.72 -4.24 -4.42
C ASN A 32 1.68 -4.53 -3.34
N ALA A 33 2.01 -5.37 -2.34
CA ALA A 33 1.12 -5.65 -1.22
C ALA A 33 0.84 -4.39 -0.37
N VAL A 34 1.86 -3.59 -0.06
CA VAL A 34 1.69 -2.33 0.69
C VAL A 34 0.87 -1.32 -0.12
N MET A 35 1.14 -1.19 -1.42
CA MET A 35 0.37 -0.30 -2.29
C MET A 35 -1.10 -0.69 -2.35
N LEU A 36 -1.40 -1.99 -2.49
CA LEU A 36 -2.77 -2.50 -2.52
C LEU A 36 -3.50 -2.19 -1.21
N ASN A 37 -2.87 -2.44 -0.06
CA ASN A 37 -3.47 -2.16 1.24
C ASN A 37 -3.77 -0.67 1.42
N ASN A 38 -2.81 0.20 1.07
CA ASN A 38 -3.01 1.65 1.15
C ASN A 38 -4.17 2.12 0.27
N VAL A 39 -4.28 1.61 -0.97
CA VAL A 39 -5.38 1.97 -1.87
C VAL A 39 -6.71 1.48 -1.31
N ALA A 40 -6.80 0.24 -0.84
CA ALA A 40 -8.03 -0.31 -0.26
C ALA A 40 -8.51 0.51 0.94
N ASP A 41 -7.61 0.83 1.89
CA ASP A 41 -7.93 1.62 3.08
C ASP A 41 -8.37 3.05 2.71
N MET A 42 -7.67 3.71 1.79
CA MET A 42 -8.04 5.05 1.34
C MET A 42 -9.39 5.04 0.62
N THR A 43 -9.66 4.05 -0.22
CA THR A 43 -10.93 3.92 -0.94
C THR A 43 -12.09 3.72 0.03
N GLU A 44 -11.94 2.92 1.09
CA GLU A 44 -13.01 2.74 2.08
C GLU A 44 -13.29 4.04 2.84
N VAL A 45 -12.25 4.75 3.30
CA VAL A 45 -12.40 6.04 3.99
C VAL A 45 -13.05 7.09 3.09
N ILE A 46 -12.62 7.22 1.83
CA ILE A 46 -13.20 8.16 0.88
C ILE A 46 -14.66 7.79 0.60
N SER A 47 -14.98 6.50 0.48
CA SER A 47 -16.35 6.06 0.28
C SER A 47 -17.25 6.45 1.45
N GLY A 48 -16.78 6.27 2.70
CA GLY A 48 -17.52 6.71 3.88
C GLY A 48 -17.79 8.22 3.89
N ILE A 49 -16.80 9.04 3.50
CA ILE A 49 -16.97 10.50 3.37
C ILE A 49 -18.03 10.87 2.32
N ILE A 50 -18.07 10.14 1.19
CA ILE A 50 -19.09 10.32 0.15
C ILE A 50 -20.48 9.92 0.69
N ASP A 51 -20.56 8.81 1.42
CA ASP A 51 -21.81 8.32 2.03
C ASP A 51 -22.35 9.30 3.10
N GLU A 52 -21.47 10.03 3.80
CA GLU A 52 -21.83 11.13 4.71
C GLU A 52 -22.31 12.41 3.98
N GLY A 53 -22.22 12.47 2.65
CA GLY A 53 -22.64 13.60 1.83
C GLY A 53 -21.63 14.76 1.79
N LEU A 54 -20.39 14.54 2.22
CA LEU A 54 -19.33 15.54 2.15
C LEU A 54 -18.79 15.66 0.71
N PRO A 55 -18.45 16.88 0.25
CA PRO A 55 -17.97 17.08 -1.11
C PRO A 55 -16.56 16.52 -1.30
N VAL A 56 -16.43 15.49 -2.14
CA VAL A 56 -15.15 14.92 -2.57
C VAL A 56 -14.96 15.18 -4.07
N THR A 57 -13.83 15.76 -4.46
CA THR A 57 -13.48 16.01 -5.86
C THR A 57 -12.22 15.24 -6.28
N PRO A 58 -12.06 14.89 -7.58
CA PRO A 58 -10.84 14.28 -8.07
C PRO A 58 -9.57 15.09 -7.78
N GLU A 59 -9.67 16.42 -7.79
CA GLU A 59 -8.55 17.31 -7.45
C GLU A 59 -8.16 17.22 -5.97
N LEU A 60 -9.14 17.06 -5.07
CA LEU A 60 -8.84 16.85 -3.66
C LEU A 60 -8.14 15.51 -3.45
N VAL A 61 -8.64 14.45 -4.10
CA VAL A 61 -8.09 13.10 -3.98
C VAL A 61 -6.67 13.01 -4.56
N SER A 62 -6.35 13.75 -5.64
CA SER A 62 -5.00 13.75 -6.20
C SER A 62 -3.94 14.40 -5.30
N ARG A 63 -4.36 15.21 -4.33
CA ARG A 63 -3.48 15.81 -3.31
C ARG A 63 -3.34 14.96 -2.05
N LEU A 64 -4.12 13.88 -1.94
CA LEU A 64 -3.99 12.95 -0.82
C LEU A 64 -2.71 12.13 -0.99
N SER A 65 -2.04 11.93 0.13
CA SER A 65 -0.94 10.99 0.25
C SER A 65 -1.24 10.03 1.39
N PRO A 66 -0.92 8.73 1.25
CA PRO A 66 -1.06 7.79 2.36
C PRO A 66 -0.31 8.29 3.58
N CYS A 67 -0.99 8.35 4.73
CA CYS A 67 -0.34 8.69 5.99
C CYS A 67 -0.02 7.40 6.77
N THR A 68 1.19 7.33 7.31
CA THR A 68 1.59 6.25 8.21
C THR A 68 0.80 6.40 9.51
N ARG A 69 -0.18 5.52 9.76
CA ARG A 69 -0.96 5.54 11.01
C ARG A 69 -0.22 4.93 12.19
N ASP A 70 0.71 4.03 11.92
CA ASP A 70 1.49 3.33 12.94
C ASP A 70 2.91 2.98 12.48
N HIS A 71 3.79 2.66 13.42
CA HIS A 71 5.16 2.27 13.10
C HIS A 71 5.18 0.94 12.33
N ILE A 72 5.56 1.01 11.04
CA ILE A 72 6.03 -0.17 10.32
C ILE A 72 7.27 -0.66 11.06
N ARG A 73 7.17 -1.82 11.72
CA ARG A 73 8.29 -2.46 12.40
C ARG A 73 9.34 -2.86 11.38
N ARG A 74 10.24 -1.95 11.04
CA ARG A 74 11.33 -2.13 10.08
C ARG A 74 12.48 -3.01 10.60
N PHE A 75 12.49 -3.31 11.90
CA PHE A 75 13.43 -4.24 12.52
C PHE A 75 12.68 -4.96 13.65
N GLY A 76 12.59 -6.29 13.57
CA GLY A 76 11.89 -7.07 14.59
C GLY A 76 11.66 -8.50 14.16
N GLN A 77 11.42 -9.37 15.14
CA GLN A 77 10.87 -10.69 14.89
C GLN A 77 9.37 -10.52 14.61
N TYR A 78 8.93 -10.91 13.42
CA TYR A 78 7.50 -11.04 13.13
C TYR A 78 7.05 -12.40 13.64
N ALA A 79 6.26 -12.42 14.71
CA ALA A 79 5.45 -13.57 15.03
C ALA A 79 4.26 -13.52 14.07
N LEU A 80 4.23 -14.46 13.12
CA LEU A 80 3.11 -14.61 12.19
C LEU A 80 2.15 -15.61 12.84
N ASP A 81 0.97 -15.12 13.25
CA ASP A 81 -0.14 -16.00 13.54
C ASP A 81 -0.80 -16.36 12.20
N MET A 82 -0.80 -17.64 11.86
CA MET A 82 -1.38 -18.13 10.59
C MET A 82 -2.89 -18.36 10.70
N ASP A 83 -3.44 -18.34 11.91
CA ASP A 83 -4.88 -18.42 12.17
C ASP A 83 -5.53 -17.01 12.12
N GLU A 84 -4.73 -15.94 12.25
CA GLU A 84 -5.16 -14.56 12.11
C GLU A 84 -5.20 -14.16 10.62
N HIS A 85 -6.41 -14.14 10.05
CA HIS A 85 -6.62 -13.70 8.68
C HIS A 85 -6.87 -12.18 8.62
N PRO A 86 -6.25 -11.46 7.67
CA PRO A 86 -6.57 -10.06 7.45
C PRO A 86 -8.03 -9.92 7.03
N ALA A 87 -8.63 -8.77 7.36
CA ALA A 87 -9.98 -8.43 6.89
C ALA A 87 -10.04 -8.50 5.35
N ALA A 88 -11.17 -8.97 4.82
CA ALA A 88 -11.36 -9.07 3.38
C ALA A 88 -11.29 -7.66 2.75
N LEU A 89 -10.52 -7.53 1.67
CA LEU A 89 -10.49 -6.29 0.91
C LEU A 89 -11.79 -6.17 0.10
N HIS A 90 -12.51 -5.06 0.28
CA HIS A 90 -13.74 -4.75 -0.44
C HIS A 90 -13.55 -3.51 -1.33
N PRO A 91 -12.78 -3.62 -2.44
CA PRO A 91 -12.53 -2.48 -3.31
C PRO A 91 -13.84 -1.97 -3.92
N ARG A 92 -14.17 -0.70 -3.68
CA ARG A 92 -15.35 -0.02 -4.21
C ARG A 92 -14.95 1.01 -5.26
N ALA A 93 -15.66 1.05 -6.37
CA ALA A 93 -15.45 2.11 -7.36
C ALA A 93 -15.94 3.45 -6.79
N LEU A 94 -15.09 4.47 -6.80
CA LEU A 94 -15.47 5.80 -6.32
C LEU A 94 -16.24 6.54 -7.43
N PRO A 95 -17.45 7.05 -7.15
CA PRO A 95 -18.30 7.68 -8.16
C PRO A 95 -17.68 8.96 -8.75
N ILE A 96 -16.76 9.60 -8.02
CA ILE A 96 -16.04 10.81 -8.45
C ILE A 96 -15.16 10.60 -9.70
N PHE A 97 -14.79 9.36 -10.00
CA PHE A 97 -13.97 9.02 -11.19
C PHE A 97 -14.80 8.44 -12.34
N ALA A 98 -16.09 8.16 -12.14
CA ALA A 98 -16.97 7.56 -13.16
C ALA A 98 -17.48 8.57 -14.21
N ALA A 99 -17.35 9.88 -13.96
CA ALA A 99 -17.93 10.93 -14.81
C ALA A 99 -17.01 11.44 -15.93
N THR A 100 -15.78 10.92 -16.05
CA THR A 100 -14.74 11.49 -16.93
C THR A 100 -14.64 10.85 -18.32
N GLU A 101 -15.60 9.99 -18.71
CA GLU A 101 -15.72 9.52 -20.09
C GLU A 101 -16.80 10.33 -20.83
N LYS A 102 -16.39 11.44 -21.45
CA LYS A 102 -17.08 12.08 -22.57
C LYS A 102 -16.11 12.82 -23.48
#